data_AF-A0A8B6BWK0-F1
#
_entry.id   AF-A0A8B6BWK0-F1
#
_cell.length_a   1.000
_cell.length_b   1.000
_cell.length_c   1.000
_cell.angle_alpha   90.00
_cell.angle_beta   90.00
_cell.angle_gamma   90.00
#
_symmetry.space_group_name_H-M   'P 1'
#
loop_
_entity.id
_entity.type
_entity.pdbx_description
1 polymer ?
#
loop_
_entity_poly.entity_id
_entity_poly.type
_entity_poly.pdbx_seq_one_letter_code
_entity_poly.pdbx_strand_id
1 'polypeptide(L)'
;MAGSKSQSRLDYFMITSDIEAFVVSSDIGISYRSDHSPVLINLKFSSQIRGKGTWKFNNSLLRETEFIEKVKGDIKTVIEEYESDPSIDIETEDKQFNISYQLLWDMIKMKVRGSAISFSSFQKKEGNIKEKDLLYKISLLDEKLLENNLPSVYQEREGMELELKILREKNVKGIITRAKARWQVEGEKGSNYFCNLEKKHYTEKIIPKLILEDETEITDPSSIRNEQKTVL
;
A
#
# COMPACT_ATOMS: atom_id res chain seq x y z
N MET A 1 41.09 -51.12 -2.67
CA MET A 1 40.46 -50.74 -3.95
C MET A 1 40.07 -49.28 -3.84
N ALA A 2 40.71 -48.41 -4.62
CA ALA A 2 40.28 -47.01 -4.70
C ALA A 2 38.96 -46.97 -5.48
N GLY A 3 37.88 -46.48 -4.88
CA GLY A 3 36.60 -46.35 -5.56
C GLY A 3 36.72 -45.42 -6.77
N SER A 4 36.17 -45.80 -7.91
CA SER A 4 36.13 -44.94 -9.09
C SER A 4 35.32 -43.69 -8.78
N LYS A 5 35.90 -42.50 -8.96
CA LYS A 5 35.14 -41.25 -8.88
C LYS A 5 34.19 -41.18 -10.07
N SER A 6 32.89 -41.25 -9.82
CA SER A 6 31.85 -41.04 -10.84
C SER A 6 31.44 -39.58 -10.87
N GLN A 7 31.42 -38.98 -12.06
CA GLN A 7 30.87 -37.63 -12.25
C GLN A 7 29.33 -37.73 -12.40
N SER A 8 28.59 -36.91 -11.65
CA SER A 8 27.13 -36.85 -11.74
C SER A 8 26.63 -35.42 -11.58
N ARG A 9 25.44 -35.12 -12.15
CA ARG A 9 24.77 -33.83 -12.00
C ARG A 9 23.80 -33.89 -10.82
N LEU A 10 24.28 -33.50 -9.64
CA LEU A 10 23.48 -33.57 -8.41
C LEU A 10 22.69 -32.27 -8.15
N ASP A 11 23.27 -31.14 -8.54
CA ASP A 11 22.68 -29.82 -8.32
C ASP A 11 21.95 -29.34 -9.57
N TYR A 12 20.70 -28.90 -9.41
CA TYR A 12 19.87 -28.31 -10.47
C TYR A 12 18.72 -27.49 -9.87
N PHE A 13 18.19 -26.55 -10.65
CA PHE A 13 16.93 -25.88 -10.36
C PHE A 13 15.81 -26.50 -11.19
N MET A 14 14.69 -26.81 -10.55
CA MET A 14 13.44 -27.09 -11.24
C MET A 14 12.57 -25.83 -11.16
N ILE A 15 12.08 -25.39 -12.32
CA ILE A 15 11.18 -24.24 -12.42
C ILE A 15 9.85 -24.67 -13.03
N THR A 16 8.78 -23.97 -12.67
CA THR A 16 7.49 -24.11 -13.35
C THR A 16 7.52 -23.35 -14.67
N SER A 17 6.74 -23.79 -15.66
CA SER A 17 6.56 -23.09 -16.95
C SER A 17 6.22 -21.60 -16.79
N ASP A 18 5.47 -21.24 -15.74
CA ASP A 18 5.11 -19.85 -15.44
C ASP A 18 6.32 -18.94 -15.17
N ILE A 19 7.45 -19.51 -14.78
CA ILE A 19 8.68 -18.78 -14.42
C ILE A 19 9.67 -18.76 -15.58
N GLU A 20 9.51 -19.65 -16.56
CA GLU A 20 10.44 -19.84 -17.69
C GLU A 20 10.71 -18.53 -18.44
N ALA A 21 9.67 -17.74 -18.70
CA ALA A 21 9.79 -16.47 -19.41
C ALA A 21 10.59 -15.39 -18.65
N PHE A 22 10.84 -15.58 -17.35
CA PHE A 22 11.70 -14.70 -16.55
C PHE A 22 13.15 -15.19 -16.49
N VAL A 23 13.46 -16.38 -17.01
CA VAL A 23 14.84 -16.91 -17.04
C VAL A 23 15.63 -16.23 -18.15
N VAL A 24 16.68 -15.51 -17.76
CA VAL A 24 17.64 -14.89 -18.69
C VAL A 24 18.72 -15.88 -19.10
N SER A 25 19.26 -16.62 -18.13
CA SER A 25 20.27 -17.64 -18.37
C SER A 25 20.37 -18.61 -17.20
N SER A 26 20.95 -19.77 -17.46
CA SER A 26 21.37 -20.76 -16.46
C SER A 26 22.78 -21.21 -16.77
N ASP A 27 23.63 -21.35 -15.75
CA ASP A 27 25.03 -21.75 -15.95
C ASP A 27 25.54 -22.61 -14.79
N ILE A 28 26.69 -23.26 -14.99
CA ILE A 28 27.40 -24.03 -13.97
C ILE A 28 28.76 -23.37 -13.77
N GLY A 29 28.93 -22.76 -12.60
CA GLY A 29 30.17 -22.08 -12.26
C GLY A 29 31.33 -23.05 -12.01
N ILE A 30 32.54 -22.49 -12.07
CA ILE A 30 33.77 -23.22 -11.75
C ILE A 30 33.93 -23.26 -10.24
N SER A 31 34.20 -24.45 -9.70
CA SER A 31 34.54 -24.63 -8.29
C SER A 31 35.94 -25.18 -8.16
N TYR A 32 36.78 -24.48 -7.40
CA TYR A 32 38.16 -24.89 -7.12
C TYR A 32 38.39 -25.26 -5.64
N ARG A 33 37.39 -25.00 -4.77
CA ARG A 33 37.43 -25.29 -3.32
C ARG A 33 36.36 -26.26 -2.86
N SER A 34 35.48 -26.71 -3.75
CA SER A 34 34.48 -27.73 -3.47
C SER A 34 34.51 -28.78 -4.58
N ASP A 35 34.12 -29.99 -4.22
CA ASP A 35 33.81 -31.11 -5.11
C ASP A 35 32.49 -30.92 -5.90
N HIS A 36 31.75 -29.85 -5.63
CA HIS A 36 30.56 -29.43 -6.37
C HIS A 36 30.80 -28.10 -7.09
N SER A 37 30.32 -28.02 -8.34
CA SER A 37 30.19 -26.77 -9.09
C SER A 37 28.89 -26.06 -8.74
N PRO A 38 28.88 -24.75 -8.48
CA PRO A 38 27.64 -24.02 -8.23
C PRO A 38 26.78 -23.98 -9.49
N VAL A 39 25.47 -24.12 -9.32
CA VAL A 39 24.49 -23.89 -10.40
C VAL A 39 23.92 -22.49 -10.24
N LEU A 40 23.85 -21.76 -11.34
CA LEU A 40 23.43 -20.38 -11.41
C LEU A 40 22.17 -20.29 -12.28
N ILE A 41 21.19 -19.52 -11.83
CA ILE A 41 20.03 -19.13 -12.64
C ILE A 41 19.83 -17.62 -12.50
N ASN A 42 19.79 -16.92 -13.63
CA ASN A 42 19.55 -15.49 -13.68
C ASN A 42 18.08 -15.25 -14.05
N LEU A 43 17.33 -14.65 -13.13
CA LEU A 43 15.93 -14.30 -13.33
C LEU A 43 15.78 -12.80 -13.48
N LYS A 44 15.05 -12.35 -14.52
CA LYS A 44 14.70 -10.95 -14.73
C LYS A 44 13.21 -10.76 -14.58
N PHE A 45 12.80 -10.25 -13.42
CA PHE A 45 11.44 -9.79 -13.20
C PHE A 45 11.29 -8.36 -13.74
N SER A 46 10.28 -8.12 -14.57
CA SER A 46 9.98 -6.76 -15.02
C SER A 46 9.59 -5.89 -13.82
N SER A 47 10.35 -4.83 -13.54
CA SER A 47 9.98 -3.84 -12.53
C SER A 47 8.90 -2.92 -13.10
N GLN A 48 7.65 -3.39 -13.12
CA GLN A 48 6.52 -2.51 -13.36
C GLN A 48 6.48 -1.46 -12.24
N ILE A 49 6.54 -0.18 -12.60
CA ILE A 49 6.26 0.88 -11.62
C ILE A 49 4.82 0.68 -11.18
N ARG A 50 4.66 0.24 -9.93
CA ARG A 50 3.33 0.11 -9.33
C ARG A 50 2.68 1.49 -9.39
N GLY A 51 1.58 1.59 -10.14
CA GLY A 51 0.82 2.84 -10.22
C GLY A 51 0.32 3.28 -8.85
N LYS A 52 -0.28 4.49 -8.78
CA LYS A 52 -0.77 5.11 -7.54
C LYS A 52 -1.76 4.24 -6.74
N GLY A 53 -2.28 3.17 -7.34
CA GLY A 53 -3.21 2.23 -6.73
C GLY A 53 -4.60 2.82 -6.57
N THR A 54 -5.50 2.05 -5.96
CA THR A 54 -6.81 2.56 -5.56
C THR A 54 -6.68 3.29 -4.22
N TRP A 55 -7.32 4.46 -4.14
CA TRP A 55 -7.44 5.14 -2.85
C TRP A 55 -8.39 4.39 -1.95
N LYS A 56 -8.02 4.27 -0.68
CA LYS A 56 -8.82 3.65 0.36
C LYS A 56 -9.14 4.71 1.39
N PHE A 57 -10.42 4.82 1.70
CA PHE A 57 -10.88 5.73 2.74
C PHE A 57 -10.37 5.29 4.11
N ASN A 58 -9.95 6.26 4.93
CA ASN A 58 -9.50 6.00 6.29
C ASN A 58 -10.70 5.99 7.24
N ASN A 59 -11.16 4.79 7.61
CA ASN A 59 -12.32 4.64 8.49
C ASN A 59 -12.14 5.26 9.89
N SER A 60 -10.90 5.54 10.33
CA SER A 60 -10.70 6.22 11.62
C SER A 60 -11.29 7.62 11.64
N LEU A 61 -11.43 8.26 10.48
CA LEU A 61 -12.03 9.60 10.35
C LEU A 61 -13.50 9.62 10.77
N LEU A 62 -14.21 8.47 10.68
CA LEU A 62 -15.61 8.35 11.10
C LEU A 62 -15.78 8.38 12.63
N ARG A 63 -14.68 8.49 13.39
CA ARG A 63 -14.71 8.70 14.84
C ARG A 63 -14.45 10.15 15.24
N GLU A 64 -14.04 10.98 14.29
CA GLU A 64 -13.69 12.38 14.51
C GLU A 64 -14.92 13.24 14.22
N THR A 65 -15.51 13.83 15.25
CA THR A 65 -16.75 14.62 15.13
C THR A 65 -16.58 15.81 14.21
N GLU A 66 -15.44 16.51 14.28
CA GLU A 66 -15.09 17.62 13.38
C GLU A 66 -15.11 17.20 11.91
N PHE A 67 -14.62 16.01 11.61
CA PHE A 67 -14.63 15.48 10.25
C PHE A 67 -16.05 15.17 9.77
N ILE A 68 -16.87 14.55 10.63
CA ILE A 68 -18.27 14.22 10.32
C ILE A 68 -19.05 15.48 10.00
N GLU A 69 -18.93 16.52 10.84
CA GLU A 69 -19.63 17.79 10.62
C GLU A 69 -19.14 18.48 9.33
N LYS A 70 -17.82 18.43 9.07
CA LYS A 70 -17.29 18.92 7.79
C LYS A 70 -17.90 18.19 6.60
N VAL A 71 -18.01 16.86 6.64
CA VAL A 71 -18.57 16.06 5.54
C VAL A 71 -20.06 16.33 5.35
N LYS A 72 -20.83 16.46 6.44
CA LYS A 72 -22.25 16.85 6.35
C LYS A 72 -22.39 18.22 5.68
N GLY A 73 -21.55 19.18 6.07
CA GLY A 73 -21.48 20.49 5.42
C GLY A 73 -21.13 20.38 3.93
N ASP A 74 -20.10 19.62 3.58
CA ASP A 74 -19.69 19.41 2.19
C ASP A 74 -20.81 18.79 1.34
N ILE A 75 -21.57 17.83 1.88
CA ILE A 75 -22.73 17.23 1.21
C ILE A 75 -23.82 18.28 0.99
N LYS A 76 -24.16 19.04 2.02
CA LYS A 76 -25.17 20.11 1.95
C LYS A 76 -24.78 21.15 0.90
N THR A 77 -23.53 21.61 0.90
CA THR A 77 -23.02 22.56 -0.10
C THR A 77 -23.15 22.04 -1.53
N VAL A 78 -22.80 20.77 -1.78
CA VAL A 78 -22.94 20.20 -3.13
C VAL A 78 -24.43 20.09 -3.52
N ILE A 79 -25.31 19.73 -2.59
CA ILE A 79 -26.75 19.68 -2.87
C ILE A 79 -27.28 21.07 -3.25
N GLU A 80 -26.95 22.10 -2.46
CA GLU A 80 -27.35 23.49 -2.70
C GLU A 80 -26.79 24.05 -4.02
N GLU A 81 -25.56 23.69 -4.39
CA GLU A 81 -24.91 24.14 -5.64
C GLU A 81 -25.62 23.67 -6.90
N TYR A 82 -26.24 22.48 -6.85
CA TYR A 82 -26.88 21.84 -8.01
C TYR A 82 -28.41 21.82 -7.92
N GLU A 83 -29.01 22.44 -6.90
CA GLU A 83 -30.45 22.57 -6.75
C GLU A 83 -31.01 23.57 -7.79
N SER A 84 -32.07 23.16 -8.51
CA SER A 84 -32.61 23.93 -9.64
C SER A 84 -33.37 25.20 -9.21
N ASP A 85 -33.97 25.20 -8.02
CA ASP A 85 -34.67 26.36 -7.45
C ASP A 85 -34.36 26.48 -5.94
N PRO A 86 -33.43 27.37 -5.54
CA PRO A 86 -33.07 27.58 -4.14
C PRO A 86 -34.15 28.29 -3.31
N SER A 87 -35.22 28.80 -3.94
CA SER A 87 -36.26 29.61 -3.27
C SER A 87 -37.44 28.79 -2.74
N ILE A 88 -37.44 27.49 -3.04
CA ILE A 88 -38.49 26.55 -2.68
C ILE A 88 -38.02 25.73 -1.47
N ASP A 89 -38.36 26.19 -0.26
CA ASP A 89 -38.23 25.41 0.98
C ASP A 89 -39.29 24.29 0.97
N ILE A 90 -39.00 23.22 0.23
CA ILE A 90 -39.81 22.01 0.27
C ILE A 90 -39.06 20.96 1.07
N GLU A 91 -39.54 20.72 2.29
CA GLU A 91 -39.13 19.60 3.14
C GLU A 91 -39.58 18.21 2.60
N THR A 92 -40.05 18.13 1.34
CA THR A 92 -40.53 16.89 0.71
C THR A 92 -39.73 16.46 -0.52
N GLU A 93 -39.89 15.18 -0.87
CA GLU A 93 -39.04 14.29 -1.68
C GLU A 93 -38.74 14.69 -3.14
N ASP A 94 -39.15 15.88 -3.61
CA ASP A 94 -39.02 16.30 -5.02
C ASP A 94 -38.00 17.44 -5.21
N LYS A 95 -36.80 17.31 -4.61
CA LYS A 95 -35.69 18.19 -4.98
C LYS A 95 -35.28 17.93 -6.43
N GLN A 96 -35.50 18.94 -7.27
CA GLN A 96 -35.07 18.92 -8.65
C GLN A 96 -33.66 19.49 -8.76
N PHE A 97 -32.78 18.73 -9.41
CA PHE A 97 -31.39 19.12 -9.63
C PHE A 97 -31.17 19.49 -11.10
N ASN A 98 -30.25 20.41 -11.35
CA ASN A 98 -29.87 20.82 -12.69
C ASN A 98 -28.93 19.81 -13.39
N ILE A 99 -28.56 18.73 -12.69
CA ILE A 99 -27.76 17.60 -13.16
C ILE A 99 -28.44 16.26 -12.84
N SER A 100 -27.96 15.18 -13.47
CA SER A 100 -28.44 13.83 -13.15
C SER A 100 -28.04 13.38 -11.74
N TYR A 101 -28.85 12.52 -11.13
CA TYR A 101 -28.56 11.94 -9.82
C TYR A 101 -27.22 11.17 -9.78
N GLN A 102 -26.84 10.52 -10.88
CA GLN A 102 -25.53 9.84 -10.97
C GLN A 102 -24.39 10.85 -10.88
N LEU A 103 -24.48 11.97 -11.62
CA LEU A 103 -23.44 13.00 -11.60
C LEU A 103 -23.39 13.70 -10.24
N LEU A 104 -24.55 13.97 -9.62
CA LEU A 104 -24.63 14.54 -8.28
C LEU A 104 -23.91 13.66 -7.25
N TRP A 105 -24.15 12.34 -7.31
CA TRP A 105 -23.47 11.39 -6.44
C TRP A 105 -21.95 11.37 -6.66
N ASP A 106 -21.50 11.48 -7.90
CA ASP A 106 -20.07 11.60 -8.22
C ASP A 106 -19.46 12.90 -7.68
N MET A 107 -20.18 14.03 -7.76
CA MET A 107 -19.74 15.30 -7.17
C MET A 107 -19.63 15.22 -5.65
N ILE A 108 -20.61 14.62 -4.97
CA ILE A 108 -20.57 14.40 -3.52
C ILE A 108 -19.35 13.54 -3.16
N LYS A 109 -19.16 12.39 -3.81
CA LYS A 109 -18.01 11.51 -3.56
C LYS A 109 -16.69 12.24 -3.78
N MET A 110 -16.59 13.04 -4.85
CA MET A 110 -15.38 13.81 -5.16
C MET A 110 -15.08 14.84 -4.05
N LYS A 111 -16.10 15.60 -3.61
CA LYS A 111 -15.97 16.60 -2.54
C LYS A 111 -15.56 15.94 -1.22
N VAL A 112 -16.28 14.90 -0.80
CA VAL A 112 -16.01 14.16 0.44
C VAL A 112 -14.61 13.54 0.42
N ARG A 113 -14.19 12.98 -0.72
CA ARG A 113 -12.83 12.47 -0.89
C ARG A 113 -11.78 13.57 -0.72
N GLY A 114 -11.98 14.73 -1.34
CA GLY A 114 -11.07 15.88 -1.20
C GLY A 114 -10.92 16.29 0.27
N SER A 115 -12.04 16.38 0.98
CA SER A 115 -12.09 16.69 2.42
C SER A 115 -11.43 15.63 3.29
N ALA A 116 -11.62 14.35 3.00
CA ALA A 116 -10.96 13.27 3.71
C ALA A 116 -9.44 13.33 3.58
N ILE A 117 -8.95 13.64 2.37
CA ILE A 117 -7.50 13.78 2.09
C ILE A 117 -6.93 15.00 2.82
N SER A 118 -7.59 16.15 2.73
CA SER A 118 -7.10 17.39 3.36
C SER A 118 -7.12 17.29 4.88
N PHE A 119 -8.21 16.78 5.46
CA PHE A 119 -8.35 16.60 6.90
C PHE A 119 -7.33 15.59 7.45
N SER A 120 -7.12 14.46 6.76
CA SER A 120 -6.08 13.48 7.15
C SER A 120 -4.68 14.10 7.11
N SER A 121 -4.40 14.94 6.12
CA SER A 121 -3.10 15.62 5.98
C SER A 121 -2.90 16.65 7.09
N PHE A 122 -3.96 17.39 7.45
CA PHE A 122 -3.98 18.29 8.59
C PHE A 122 -3.72 17.56 9.91
N GLN A 123 -4.48 16.50 10.22
CA GLN A 123 -4.28 15.71 11.44
C GLN A 123 -2.86 15.13 11.54
N LYS A 124 -2.29 14.68 10.42
CA LYS A 124 -0.90 14.20 10.39
C LYS A 124 0.08 15.33 10.73
N LYS A 125 -0.12 16.52 10.18
CA LYS A 125 0.71 17.69 10.47
C LYS A 125 0.64 18.07 11.95
N GLU A 126 -0.56 18.20 12.49
CA GLU A 126 -0.79 18.52 13.91
C GLU A 126 -0.18 17.46 14.82
N GLY A 127 -0.38 16.17 14.51
CA GLY A 127 0.25 15.08 15.25
C GLY A 127 1.78 15.17 15.27
N ASN A 128 2.41 15.49 14.14
CA ASN A 128 3.87 15.64 14.08
C ASN A 128 4.37 16.86 14.87
N ILE A 129 3.62 17.97 14.87
CA ILE A 129 3.94 19.16 15.66
C ILE A 129 3.88 18.80 17.15
N LYS A 130 2.78 18.16 17.57
CA LYS A 130 2.58 17.72 18.95
C LYS A 130 3.64 16.71 19.40
N GLU A 131 4.03 15.78 18.55
CA GLU A 131 5.11 14.83 18.87
C GLU A 131 6.43 15.55 19.15
N LYS A 132 6.81 16.52 18.31
CA LYS A 132 8.03 17.31 18.50
C LYS A 132 7.99 18.16 19.76
N ASP A 133 6.86 18.79 20.04
CA ASP A 133 6.65 19.58 21.24
C ASP A 133 6.77 18.72 22.52
N LEU A 134 6.15 17.53 22.53
CA LEU A 134 6.27 16.60 23.65
C LEU A 134 7.71 16.15 23.87
N LEU A 135 8.45 15.80 22.81
CA LEU A 135 9.85 15.42 22.92
C LEU A 135 10.72 16.55 23.47
N TYR A 136 10.48 17.79 23.03
CA TYR A 136 11.19 18.97 23.52
C TYR A 136 10.87 19.24 25.00
N LYS A 137 9.60 19.14 25.41
CA LYS A 137 9.22 19.31 26.82
C LYS A 137 9.82 18.23 27.71
N ILE A 138 9.82 16.98 27.25
CA ILE A 138 10.47 15.86 27.96
C ILE A 138 11.97 16.15 28.14
N SER A 139 12.68 16.63 27.10
CA SER A 139 14.11 16.95 27.24
C SER A 139 14.36 18.08 28.25
N LEU A 140 13.51 19.11 28.28
CA LEU A 140 13.59 20.16 29.30
C LEU A 140 13.32 19.65 30.71
N LEU A 141 12.40 18.70 30.87
CA LEU A 141 12.14 18.06 32.17
C LEU A 141 13.31 17.18 32.60
N ASP A 142 13.94 16.45 31.67
CA ASP A 142 15.15 15.67 31.94
C ASP A 142 16.31 16.56 32.43
N GLU A 143 16.53 17.72 31.79
CA GLU A 143 17.52 18.71 32.25
C GLU A 143 17.19 19.22 33.66
N LYS A 144 15.92 19.56 33.94
CA LYS A 144 15.49 19.99 35.29
C LYS A 144 15.67 18.90 36.35
N LEU A 145 15.47 17.63 36.00
CA LEU A 145 15.66 16.51 36.92
C LEU A 145 17.14 16.28 37.25
N LEU A 146 18.04 16.55 36.31
CA LEU A 146 19.48 16.53 36.55
C LEU A 146 19.91 17.63 37.53
N GLU A 147 19.32 18.82 37.43
CA GLU A 147 19.59 19.93 38.34
C GLU A 147 18.94 19.74 39.71
N ASN A 148 17.68 19.30 39.75
CA ASN A 148 16.88 19.14 40.96
C ASN A 148 15.95 17.92 40.86
N ASN A 149 16.25 16.88 41.64
CA ASN A 149 15.55 15.59 41.63
C ASN A 149 14.18 15.64 42.37
N LEU A 150 13.25 16.45 41.84
CA LEU A 150 11.94 16.71 42.44
C LEU A 150 10.88 15.68 41.99
N PRO A 151 10.14 15.04 42.91
CA PRO A 151 9.09 14.07 42.56
C PRO A 151 7.97 14.63 41.66
N SER A 152 7.64 15.92 41.79
CA SER A 152 6.61 16.57 40.96
C SER A 152 7.02 16.64 39.48
N VAL A 153 8.31 16.85 39.20
CA VAL A 153 8.86 16.93 37.84
C VAL A 153 8.85 15.55 37.17
N TYR A 154 9.09 14.47 37.94
CA TYR A 154 8.92 13.10 37.44
C TYR A 154 7.48 12.80 37.03
N GLN A 155 6.50 13.19 37.85
CA GLN A 155 5.08 12.96 37.53
C GLN A 155 4.65 13.70 36.26
N GLU A 156 5.11 14.94 36.08
CA GLU A 156 4.85 15.71 34.86
C GLU A 156 5.46 15.01 33.62
N ARG A 157 6.71 14.55 33.74
CA ARG A 157 7.42 13.82 32.69
C ARG A 157 6.71 12.51 32.32
N GLU A 158 6.29 11.71 33.30
CA GLU A 158 5.53 10.48 33.06
C GLU A 158 4.22 10.75 32.32
N GLY A 159 3.54 11.85 32.66
CA GLY A 159 2.33 12.29 31.95
C GLY A 159 2.59 12.57 30.47
N MET A 160 3.68 13.30 30.17
CA MET A 160 4.07 13.61 28.79
C MET A 160 4.53 12.36 28.01
N GLU A 161 5.24 11.44 28.66
CA GLU A 161 5.62 10.16 28.05
C GLU A 161 4.41 9.29 27.72
N LEU A 162 3.40 9.27 28.61
CA LEU A 162 2.14 8.57 28.35
C LEU A 162 1.43 9.16 27.13
N GLU A 163 1.35 10.49 27.03
CA GLU A 163 0.74 11.16 25.88
C GLU A 163 1.49 10.85 24.57
N LEU A 164 2.82 10.89 24.60
CA LEU A 164 3.67 10.52 23.46
C LEU A 164 3.46 9.06 23.05
N LYS A 165 3.34 8.15 24.03
CA LYS A 165 3.07 6.73 23.79
C LYS A 165 1.72 6.53 23.09
N ILE A 166 0.66 7.18 23.56
CA ILE A 166 -0.68 7.12 22.95
C ILE A 166 -0.63 7.61 21.49
N LEU A 167 0.07 8.71 21.24
CA LEU A 167 0.24 9.28 19.89
C LEU A 167 0.95 8.29 18.95
N ARG A 168 2.05 7.68 19.40
CA ARG A 168 2.81 6.69 18.63
C ARG A 168 2.04 5.40 18.41
N GLU A 169 1.24 4.96 19.38
CA GLU A 169 0.41 3.76 19.26
C GLU A 169 -0.60 3.88 18.12
N LYS A 170 -1.18 5.07 17.90
CA LYS A 170 -2.05 5.35 16.74
C LYS A 170 -1.30 5.13 15.42
N ASN A 171 -0.05 5.59 15.33
CA ASN A 171 0.79 5.40 14.14
C ASN A 171 1.13 3.92 13.90
N VAL A 172 1.50 3.20 14.96
CA VAL A 172 1.81 1.77 14.93
C VAL A 172 0.60 0.96 14.45
N LYS A 173 -0.60 1.21 15.00
CA LYS A 173 -1.86 0.57 14.55
C LYS A 173 -2.11 0.81 13.06
N GLY A 174 -1.82 2.02 12.56
CA GLY A 174 -1.90 2.34 11.14
C GLY A 174 -0.92 1.54 10.29
N ILE A 175 0.32 1.36 10.75
CA ILE A 175 1.34 0.53 10.07
C ILE A 175 0.89 -0.93 10.02
N ILE A 176 0.47 -1.51 11.15
CA ILE A 176 -0.04 -2.89 11.25
C ILE A 176 -1.18 -3.13 10.26
N THR A 177 -2.13 -2.20 10.19
CA THR A 177 -3.28 -2.28 9.28
C THR A 177 -2.83 -2.29 7.81
N ARG A 178 -1.91 -1.40 7.43
CA ARG A 178 -1.39 -1.33 6.05
C ARG A 178 -0.52 -2.51 5.67
N ALA A 179 0.26 -3.04 6.61
CA ALA A 179 1.05 -4.26 6.44
C ALA A 179 0.17 -5.51 6.32
N LYS A 180 -1.13 -5.41 6.66
CA LYS A 180 -2.05 -6.55 6.79
C LYS A 180 -1.50 -7.62 7.75
N ALA A 181 -0.68 -7.21 8.73
CA ALA A 181 0.06 -8.14 9.59
C ALA A 181 -0.88 -9.10 10.32
N ARG A 182 -2.03 -8.60 10.82
CA ARG A 182 -3.05 -9.45 11.45
C ARG A 182 -3.58 -10.54 10.51
N TRP A 183 -3.89 -10.21 9.26
CA TRP A 183 -4.35 -11.19 8.28
C TRP A 183 -3.27 -12.19 7.89
N GLN A 184 -2.00 -11.79 7.91
CA GLN A 184 -0.89 -12.70 7.63
C GLN A 184 -0.63 -13.68 8.79
N VAL A 185 -0.88 -13.25 10.03
CA VAL A 185 -0.62 -14.05 11.25
C VAL A 185 -1.83 -14.87 11.68
N GLU A 186 -3.01 -14.25 11.72
CA GLU A 186 -4.26 -14.83 12.26
C GLU A 186 -5.26 -15.20 11.17
N GLY A 187 -5.04 -14.76 9.92
CA GLY A 187 -5.93 -15.09 8.82
C GLY A 187 -5.84 -16.56 8.45
N GLU A 188 -6.96 -17.12 7.96
CA GLU A 188 -6.96 -18.43 7.35
C GLU A 188 -5.93 -18.47 6.22
N LYS A 189 -5.00 -19.43 6.31
CA LYS A 189 -4.08 -19.68 5.21
C LYS A 189 -4.92 -20.24 4.07
N GLY A 190 -4.88 -19.58 2.90
CA GLY A 190 -5.53 -20.08 1.70
C GLY A 190 -5.10 -21.52 1.47
N SER A 191 -6.07 -22.40 1.17
CA SER A 191 -5.75 -23.76 0.79
C SER A 191 -4.88 -23.74 -0.48
N ASN A 192 -4.12 -24.80 -0.72
CA ASN A 192 -3.33 -24.96 -1.95
C ASN A 192 -4.19 -24.69 -3.21
N TYR A 193 -5.48 -25.01 -3.16
CA TYR A 193 -6.43 -24.69 -4.22
C TYR A 193 -6.53 -23.18 -4.50
N PHE A 194 -6.76 -22.35 -3.49
CA PHE A 194 -6.90 -20.90 -3.68
C PHE A 194 -5.60 -20.24 -4.11
N CYS A 195 -4.46 -20.67 -3.55
CA CYS A 195 -3.14 -20.18 -3.99
C CYS A 195 -2.87 -20.53 -5.46
N ASN A 196 -3.21 -21.75 -5.89
CA ASN A 196 -3.07 -22.17 -7.29
C ASN A 196 -4.05 -21.43 -8.21
N LEU A 197 -5.27 -21.17 -7.75
CA LEU A 197 -6.27 -20.42 -8.50
C LEU A 197 -5.84 -18.96 -8.70
N GLU A 198 -5.35 -18.29 -7.65
CA GLU A 198 -4.81 -16.93 -7.75
C GLU A 198 -3.58 -16.89 -8.67
N LYS A 199 -2.65 -17.83 -8.52
CA LYS A 199 -1.48 -17.97 -9.39
C LYS A 199 -1.91 -18.09 -10.85
N LYS A 200 -2.85 -19.00 -11.15
CA LYS A 200 -3.38 -19.20 -12.51
C LYS A 200 -4.01 -17.92 -13.05
N HIS A 201 -4.90 -17.27 -12.29
CA HIS A 201 -5.52 -16.01 -12.69
C HIS A 201 -4.53 -14.87 -12.93
N TYR A 202 -3.42 -14.85 -12.19
CA TYR A 202 -2.37 -13.87 -12.41
C TYR A 202 -1.60 -14.17 -13.69
N THR A 203 -1.16 -15.42 -13.88
CA THR A 203 -0.42 -15.85 -15.08
C THR A 203 -1.25 -15.65 -16.36
N GLU A 204 -2.55 -15.98 -16.35
CA GLU A 204 -3.45 -15.80 -17.49
C GLU A 204 -3.62 -14.33 -17.94
N LYS A 205 -3.37 -13.36 -17.04
CA LYS A 205 -3.49 -11.93 -17.34
C LYS A 205 -2.21 -11.31 -17.87
N ILE A 206 -1.12 -12.08 -17.95
CA ILE A 206 0.20 -11.60 -18.30
C ILE A 206 0.61 -12.18 -19.63
N ILE A 207 1.15 -11.33 -20.49
CA ILE A 207 1.87 -11.73 -21.71
C ILE A 207 3.35 -11.54 -21.38
N PRO A 208 4.07 -12.61 -21.01
CA PRO A 208 5.44 -12.47 -20.52
C PRO A 208 6.46 -12.34 -21.65
N LYS A 209 6.09 -12.76 -22.87
CA LYS A 209 6.93 -12.75 -24.06
C LYS A 209 6.05 -12.59 -25.30
N LEU A 210 6.49 -11.78 -26.24
CA LEU A 210 5.91 -11.63 -27.58
C LEU A 210 7.01 -11.91 -28.61
N ILE A 211 6.68 -12.69 -29.64
CA ILE A 211 7.57 -12.95 -30.79
C ILE A 211 6.98 -12.18 -31.97
N LEU A 212 7.78 -11.29 -32.56
CA LEU A 212 7.39 -10.50 -33.73
C LEU A 212 7.58 -11.29 -35.03
N GLU A 213 7.08 -10.75 -36.14
CA GLU A 213 7.20 -11.35 -37.48
C GLU A 213 8.66 -11.52 -37.95
N ASP A 214 9.57 -10.68 -37.45
CA ASP A 214 11.01 -10.74 -37.72
C ASP A 214 11.77 -11.68 -36.78
N GLU A 215 11.06 -12.56 -36.06
CA GLU A 215 11.57 -13.49 -35.04
C GLU A 215 12.20 -12.79 -33.82
N THR A 216 12.07 -11.47 -33.68
CA THR A 216 12.58 -10.78 -32.50
C THR A 216 11.71 -11.04 -31.28
N GLU A 217 12.37 -11.27 -30.14
CA GLU A 217 11.71 -11.56 -28.88
C GLU A 217 11.62 -10.31 -28.01
N ILE A 218 10.39 -9.92 -27.65
CA ILE A 218 10.12 -8.82 -26.74
C ILE A 218 9.61 -9.37 -25.42
N THR A 219 10.33 -9.09 -24.33
CA THR A 219 9.93 -9.46 -22.97
C THR A 219 9.68 -8.24 -22.08
N ASP A 220 9.94 -7.01 -22.56
CA ASP A 220 9.65 -5.80 -21.81
C ASP A 220 8.15 -5.46 -21.90
N PRO A 221 7.43 -5.32 -20.78
CA PRO A 221 5.99 -5.06 -20.81
C PRO A 221 5.57 -3.74 -21.47
N SER A 222 6.44 -2.73 -21.48
CA SER A 222 6.13 -1.43 -22.12
C SER A 222 6.19 -1.58 -23.63
N SER A 223 7.22 -2.28 -24.11
CA SER A 223 7.35 -2.64 -25.53
C SER A 223 6.20 -3.54 -26.00
N ILE A 224 5.84 -4.58 -25.22
CA ILE A 224 4.67 -5.44 -25.52
C ILE A 224 3.39 -4.60 -25.61
N ARG A 225 3.16 -3.68 -24.68
CA ARG A 225 1.98 -2.81 -24.69
C ARG A 225 1.96 -1.86 -25.88
N ASN A 226 3.11 -1.35 -26.31
CA ASN A 226 3.19 -0.45 -27.46
C ASN A 226 2.89 -1.21 -28.75
N GLU A 227 3.43 -2.42 -28.90
CA GLU A 227 3.15 -3.27 -30.06
C GLU A 227 1.66 -3.60 -30.18
N GLN A 228 1.02 -3.95 -29.06
CA GLN A 228 -0.42 -4.20 -29.03
C GLN A 228 -1.28 -2.99 -29.49
N LYS A 229 -0.77 -1.76 -29.33
CA LYS A 229 -1.48 -0.56 -29.80
C LYS A 229 -1.27 -0.29 -31.28
N THR A 230 -0.19 -0.78 -31.88
CA THR A 230 0.11 -0.58 -33.31
C THR A 230 -0.74 -1.50 -34.20
N VAL A 231 -1.14 -2.66 -33.66
CA VAL A 231 -1.93 -3.69 -34.37
C VAL A 231 -3.46 -3.45 -34.28
N LEU A 232 -3.91 -2.51 -33.44
CA LEU A 232 -5.31 -2.10 -33.28
C LEU A 232 -5.60 -0.77 -34.00
#